data_AF-A0A6A7MYC3-F1
#
_entry.id   AF-A0A6A7MYC3-F1
#
_cell.length_a   1.000
_cell.length_b   1.000
_cell.length_c   1.000
_cell.angle_alpha   90.00
_cell.angle_beta   90.00
_cell.angle_gamma   90.00
#
_symmetry.space_group_name_H-M   'P 1'
#
loop_
_entity.id
_entity.type
_entity.pdbx_description
1 polymer ?
#
loop_
_entity_poly.entity_id
_entity_poly.type
_entity_poly.pdbx_seq_one_letter_code
_entity_poly.pdbx_strand_id
1 'polypeptide(L)' 'MKSIVLFPVAADGDRKAYAVKRMNIAAQRLLHAETPSDEIRAGHWVLAWAVAAGARPSDRALREAESSMSSLVELRLH' A
#
# COMPACT_ATOMS: atom_id res chain seq x y z
N MET A 1 -21.43 4.59 2.13
CA MET A 1 -20.43 4.21 3.15
C MET A 1 -20.02 2.77 2.91
N LYS A 2 -18.74 2.48 2.60
CA LYS A 2 -18.24 1.10 2.45
C LYS A 2 -17.36 0.78 3.66
N SER A 3 -17.79 -0.17 4.49
CA SER A 3 -17.04 -0.61 5.67
C SER A 3 -16.10 -1.76 5.32
N ILE A 4 -14.84 -1.68 5.75
CA ILE A 4 -13.88 -2.78 5.66
C ILE A 4 -13.73 -3.34 7.08
N VAL A 5 -14.05 -4.61 7.25
CA VAL A 5 -13.95 -5.33 8.54
C VAL A 5 -12.59 -6.03 8.61
N LEU A 6 -11.87 -5.86 9.72
CA LEU A 6 -10.55 -6.44 9.95
C LEU A 6 -10.62 -7.48 11.08
N PHE A 7 -10.17 -8.70 10.78
CA PHE A 7 -10.15 -9.84 11.71
C PHE A 7 -8.84 -9.93 12.52
N PRO A 8 -8.84 -10.43 13.76
CA PRO A 8 -7.63 -10.66 14.55
C PRO A 8 -7.19 -12.14 14.53
N VAL A 9 -5.92 -12.46 14.27
CA VAL A 9 -5.40 -13.86 14.39
C VAL A 9 -3.93 -13.91 14.86
N ALA A 10 -3.60 -14.95 15.64
CA ALA A 10 -2.50 -15.10 16.58
C ALA A 10 -1.26 -15.93 16.14
N ALA A 11 -0.13 -15.62 16.81
CA ALA A 11 0.96 -16.43 17.40
C ALA A 11 2.04 -17.22 16.61
N ASP A 12 1.85 -17.67 15.37
CA ASP A 12 2.98 -18.01 14.44
C ASP A 12 2.95 -17.12 13.18
N GLY A 13 1.93 -16.25 13.16
CA GLY A 13 1.58 -15.31 12.11
C GLY A 13 2.21 -13.94 12.26
N ASP A 14 3.35 -13.80 12.95
CA ASP A 14 3.84 -12.48 13.37
C ASP A 14 4.24 -11.60 12.17
N ARG A 15 4.92 -12.14 11.15
CA ARG A 15 5.32 -11.34 9.97
C ARG A 15 4.15 -10.96 9.07
N LYS A 16 3.23 -11.92 8.80
CA LYS A 16 2.05 -11.66 7.97
C LYS A 16 1.06 -10.76 8.70
N ALA A 17 0.78 -11.02 9.98
CA ALA A 17 -0.08 -10.16 10.80
C ALA A 17 0.53 -8.77 10.99
N TYR A 18 1.85 -8.69 11.17
CA TYR A 18 2.56 -7.41 11.18
C TYR A 18 2.42 -6.69 9.84
N ALA A 19 2.62 -7.38 8.71
CA ALA A 19 2.43 -6.80 7.39
C ALA A 19 0.99 -6.29 7.20
N VAL A 20 -0.02 -7.07 7.60
CA VAL A 20 -1.44 -6.64 7.57
C VAL A 20 -1.68 -5.43 8.48
N LYS A 21 -1.11 -5.41 9.69
CA LYS A 21 -1.21 -4.26 10.61
C LYS A 21 -0.60 -3.01 10.00
N ARG A 22 0.58 -3.12 9.37
CA ARG A 22 1.27 -2.02 8.71
C ARG A 22 0.54 -1.54 7.46
N MET A 23 -0.05 -2.47 6.70
CA MET A 23 -0.93 -2.17 5.56
C MET A 23 -2.13 -1.35 6.01
N ASN A 24 -2.79 -1.73 7.12
CA ASN A 24 -3.93 -0.98 7.65
C ASN A 24 -3.56 0.44 8.08
N ILE A 25 -2.40 0.62 8.73
CA ILE A 25 -1.90 1.96 9.09
C ILE A 25 -1.64 2.79 7.83
N ALA A 26 -1.03 2.20 6.80
CA ALA A 26 -0.80 2.87 5.53
C ALA A 26 -2.13 3.24 4.83
N ALA A 27 -3.12 2.35 4.87
CA ALA A 27 -4.44 2.59 4.30
C ALA A 27 -5.18 3.71 5.04
N GLN A 28 -5.08 3.77 6.37
CA GLN A 28 -5.60 4.89 7.15
C GLN A 28 -4.95 6.22 6.76
N ARG A 29 -3.62 6.23 6.57
CA ARG A 29 -2.91 7.42 6.10
C ARG A 29 -3.34 7.84 4.71
N LEU A 30 -3.62 6.88 3.83
CA LEU A 30 -4.12 7.13 2.48
C LEU A 30 -5.51 7.78 2.53
N LEU A 31 -6.41 7.28 3.38
CA LEU A 31 -7.76 7.83 3.56
C LEU A 31 -7.76 9.26 4.12
N HIS A 32 -6.72 9.63 4.86
CA HIS A 32 -6.55 10.95 5.45
C HIS A 32 -5.49 11.81 4.75
N ALA A 33 -5.08 11.43 3.54
CA ALA A 33 -4.10 12.21 2.79
C ALA A 33 -4.73 13.54 2.31
N GLU A 34 -4.12 14.65 2.69
CA GLU A 34 -4.57 16.00 2.31
C GLU A 34 -3.86 16.51 1.06
N THR A 35 -2.71 15.93 0.72
CA THR A 35 -1.92 16.30 -0.45
C THR A 35 -1.78 15.12 -1.41
N PRO A 36 -1.69 15.37 -2.73
CA PRO A 36 -1.42 14.31 -3.71
C PRO A 36 -0.11 13.55 -3.41
N SER A 37 0.88 14.24 -2.83
CA SER A 37 2.15 13.62 -2.45
C SER A 37 2.01 12.63 -1.29
N ASP A 38 1.15 12.94 -0.31
CA ASP A 38 0.87 12.05 0.81
C ASP A 38 0.03 10.86 0.37
N GLU A 39 -0.91 11.07 -0.56
CA GLU A 39 -1.72 10.02 -1.16
C GLU A 39 -0.82 9.00 -1.88
N ILE A 40 0.06 9.46 -2.77
CA ILE A 40 1.01 8.61 -3.49
C ILE A 40 1.90 7.83 -2.51
N ARG A 41 2.45 8.52 -1.50
CA ARG A 41 3.33 7.89 -0.52
C ARG A 41 2.59 6.81 0.29
N ALA A 42 1.40 7.11 0.79
CA ALA A 42 0.60 6.16 1.55
C ALA A 42 0.16 4.98 0.69
N GLY A 43 -0.23 5.22 -0.56
CA GLY A 43 -0.57 4.19 -1.55
C GLY A 43 0.58 3.21 -1.80
N HIS A 44 1.81 3.72 -1.96
CA HIS A 44 2.99 2.86 -2.07
C HIS A 44 3.21 1.98 -0.84
N TRP A 45 3.01 2.52 0.37
CA TRP A 45 3.12 1.73 1.59
C TRP A 45 2.04 0.65 1.70
N VAL A 46 0.80 0.95 1.28
CA VAL A 46 -0.26 -0.07 1.23
C VAL A 46 0.15 -1.23 0.32
N LEU A 47 0.62 -0.92 -0.89
CA LEU A 47 1.03 -1.94 -1.85
C LEU A 47 2.21 -2.79 -1.33
N ALA A 48 3.24 -2.15 -0.79
CA ALA A 48 4.41 -2.84 -0.25
C ALA A 48 4.04 -3.81 0.88
N TRP A 49 3.17 -3.39 1.81
CA TRP A 49 2.72 -4.24 2.91
C TRP A 49 1.71 -5.31 2.47
N ALA A 50 0.92 -5.06 1.42
CA ALA A 50 0.08 -6.09 0.81
C ALA A 50 0.93 -7.23 0.22
N VAL A 51 2.00 -6.90 -0.50
CA VAL A 51 2.96 -7.89 -1.04
C VAL A 51 3.63 -8.66 0.11
N ALA A 52 4.08 -7.96 1.16
CA ALA A 52 4.66 -8.60 2.34
C ALA A 52 3.67 -9.50 3.09
N ALA A 53 2.37 -9.22 3.01
CA ALA A 53 1.30 -10.07 3.54
C ALA A 53 0.97 -11.27 2.63
N GLY A 54 1.63 -11.39 1.47
CA GLY A 54 1.47 -12.48 0.51
C GLY A 54 0.47 -12.20 -0.61
N ALA A 55 0.00 -10.96 -0.77
CA ALA A 55 -0.76 -10.60 -1.96
C ALA A 55 0.14 -10.73 -3.19
N ARG A 56 -0.36 -11.36 -4.25
CA ARG A 56 0.29 -11.36 -5.56
C ARG A 56 -0.43 -10.33 -6.43
N PRO A 57 0.14 -9.13 -6.62
CA PRO A 57 -0.42 -8.19 -7.56
C PRO A 57 -0.39 -8.83 -8.95
N SER A 58 -1.43 -8.62 -9.75
CA SER A 58 -1.40 -9.06 -11.14
C SER A 58 -0.25 -8.37 -11.88
N ASP A 59 0.32 -9.01 -12.91
CA ASP A 59 1.36 -8.41 -13.76
C ASP A 59 0.94 -7.05 -14.35
N ARG A 60 -0.37 -6.84 -14.48
CA ARG A 60 -0.94 -5.56 -14.89
C ARG A 60 -0.79 -4.49 -13.80
N ALA A 61 -1.13 -4.81 -12.55
CA ALA A 61 -1.00 -3.89 -11.43
C ALA A 61 0.47 -3.53 -11.15
N LEU A 62 1.41 -4.47 -11.38
CA LEU A 62 2.85 -4.21 -11.30
C LEU A 62 3.30 -3.21 -12.37
N ARG A 63 2.89 -3.41 -13.63
CA ARG A 63 3.24 -2.49 -14.73
C ARG A 63 2.65 -1.09 -14.56
N GLU A 64 1.42 -0.98 -14.07
CA GLU A 64 0.77 0.31 -13.79
C GLU A 64 1.51 1.07 -12.65
N ALA A 65 1.98 0.35 -11.62
CA ALA A 65 2.80 0.94 -10.56
C ALA A 65 4.19 1.37 -11.05
N GLU A 66 4.87 0.55 -11.87
CA GLU A 66 6.15 0.90 -12.49
C GLU A 66 6.05 2.13 -13.39
N SER A 67 5.01 2.21 -14.23
CA SER A 67 4.75 3.36 -15.09
C SER A 67 4.50 4.64 -14.28
N SER A 68 3.74 4.54 -13.19
CA SER A 68 3.48 5.66 -12.29
C SER A 68 4.76 6.16 -11.62
N MET A 69 5.65 5.26 -11.19
CA MET A 69 6.96 5.61 -10.62
C MET A 69 7.88 6.29 -11.63
N SER A 70 7.91 5.83 -12.88
CA SER A 70 8.72 6.44 -13.94
C SER A 70 8.31 7.90 -14.19
N SER A 71 7.01 8.18 -14.22
CA SER A 71 6.49 9.55 -14.40
C SER A 71 6.87 10.50 -13.25
N LEU A 72 6.93 9.98 -12.01
CA LEU A 72 7.31 10.77 -10.84
C LEU A 72 8.81 11.04 -10.75
N VAL A 73 9.64 10.12 -11.28
CA VAL A 73 11.09 10.33 -11.41
C VAL A 73 11.36 11.39 -12.48
N GLU A 74 10.68 11.32 -13.63
CA GLU A 74 10.78 12.35 -14.68
C GLU A 74 10.35 13.73 -14.18
N LEU A 75 9.25 13.82 -13.41
CA LEU A 75 8.80 15.08 -12.78
C LEU A 75 9.76 15.68 -11.74
N ARG A 76 10.71 14.91 -11.20
CA ARG A 76 11.72 15.40 -10.26
C ARG A 76 13.04 15.81 -10.90
N LEU A 77 13.25 15.48 -12.17
CA LEU A 77 14.46 15.77 -12.93
C LEU A 77 14.32 17.03 -13.81
N HIS A 78 13.13 17.64 -13.84
CA HIS A 78 12.81 18.91 -14.49
C HIS A 78 12.47 19.99 -13.45
#